data_AF-A0A2K9LJD8-F1
#
_entry.id   AF-A0A2K9LJD8-F1
#
_cell.length_a   1.000
_cell.length_b   1.000
_cell.length_c   1.000
_cell.angle_alpha   90.00
_cell.angle_beta   90.00
_cell.angle_gamma   90.00
#
_symmetry.space_group_name_H-M   'P 1'
#
loop_
_entity.id
_entity.type
_entity.pdbx_description
1 polymer ?
#
loop_
_entity_poly.entity_id
_entity_poly.type
_entity_poly.pdbx_seq_one_letter_code
_entity_poly.pdbx_strand_id
1 'polypeptide(L)'
;MLWLRMPYSISRLWTSSSPTSNYIHLVRLHNMQQATGKLFYLYLALGVMALVLTWVHLGSYMGKGIVDANILFWKDALFNANPASTFLAVDILFFALVGNIWMVIESRRLQMKFVWVYVAIGTFIGISFGFPLFLAMREKHLAAISSNTNVALKTYDVLGLLALGAVTVATGVWLYLK
;
A
#
# COMPACT_ATOMS: atom_id res chain seq x y z
N MET A 1 -29.29 -48.67 37.27
CA MET A 1 -28.17 -48.68 38.24
C MET A 1 -27.53 -47.31 38.19
N LEU A 2 -27.94 -46.41 39.09
CA LEU A 2 -27.23 -46.13 40.34
C LEU A 2 -25.96 -45.32 40.11
N TRP A 3 -26.14 -44.02 40.29
CA TRP A 3 -25.15 -43.02 40.66
C TRP A 3 -24.12 -43.58 41.66
N LEU A 4 -22.84 -43.37 41.38
CA LEU A 4 -21.81 -43.22 42.41
C LEU A 4 -21.01 -41.95 42.14
N ARG A 5 -21.28 -40.95 42.97
CA ARG A 5 -20.45 -39.78 43.26
C ARG A 5 -19.03 -40.21 43.65
N MET A 6 -18.05 -39.35 43.40
CA MET A 6 -17.16 -38.72 44.41
C MET A 6 -16.11 -37.81 43.71
N PRO A 7 -15.44 -36.88 44.43
CA PRO A 7 -15.51 -35.45 44.10
C PRO A 7 -14.15 -34.84 43.75
N TYR A 8 -14.16 -33.82 42.88
CA TYR A 8 -13.04 -32.88 42.80
C TYR A 8 -13.18 -31.87 43.94
N SER A 9 -12.33 -32.06 44.94
CA SER A 9 -12.17 -31.17 46.09
C SER A 9 -10.81 -30.46 45.99
N ILE A 10 -10.79 -29.20 46.42
CA ILE A 10 -9.63 -28.37 46.86
C ILE A 10 -8.94 -27.53 45.76
N SER A 11 -9.51 -26.33 45.58
CA SER A 11 -8.90 -25.03 45.89
C SER A 11 -7.41 -24.79 45.56
N ARG A 12 -7.18 -24.04 44.47
CA ARG A 12 -6.13 -23.02 44.24
C ARG A 12 -6.34 -22.56 42.79
N LEU A 13 -6.61 -21.31 42.43
CA LEU A 13 -6.01 -20.06 42.84
C LEU A 13 -7.00 -18.92 42.60
N TRP A 14 -7.23 -18.12 43.63
CA TRP A 14 -7.68 -16.74 43.49
C TRP A 14 -6.71 -15.95 42.59
N THR A 15 -7.28 -15.15 41.68
CA THR A 15 -6.83 -13.82 41.27
C THR A 15 -5.32 -13.51 41.24
N SER A 16 -4.78 -13.27 40.05
CA SER A 16 -3.85 -12.15 39.88
C SER A 16 -4.01 -11.53 38.49
N SER A 17 -4.94 -10.57 38.37
CA SER A 17 -4.77 -9.49 37.40
C SER A 17 -3.58 -8.65 37.88
N SER A 18 -2.37 -9.14 37.60
CA SER A 18 -1.15 -8.44 37.92
C SER A 18 -1.08 -7.15 37.08
N PRO A 19 -0.75 -5.99 37.66
CA PRO A 19 -0.58 -4.73 36.92
C PRO A 19 0.41 -4.89 35.77
N THR A 20 1.38 -5.81 35.90
CA THR A 20 2.41 -6.14 34.92
C THR A 20 1.86 -6.67 33.59
N SER A 21 0.69 -7.32 33.56
CA SER A 21 0.06 -7.76 32.31
C SER A 21 -0.29 -6.58 31.40
N ASN A 22 -0.87 -5.52 31.97
CA ASN A 22 -1.18 -4.29 31.23
C ASN A 22 0.09 -3.59 30.77
N TYR A 23 1.15 -3.55 31.59
CA TYR A 23 2.43 -2.95 31.18
C TYR A 23 3.08 -3.71 30.02
N ILE A 24 3.09 -5.04 30.03
CA ILE A 24 3.64 -5.84 28.93
C ILE A 24 2.82 -5.63 27.65
N HIS A 25 1.50 -5.55 27.76
CA HIS A 25 0.63 -5.25 26.62
C HIS A 25 0.84 -3.82 26.08
N LEU A 26 0.96 -2.81 26.94
CA LEU A 26 1.18 -1.42 26.52
C LEU A 26 2.57 -1.21 25.93
N VAL A 27 3.61 -1.81 26.50
CA VAL A 27 4.98 -1.79 25.96
C VAL A 27 5.05 -2.55 24.63
N ARG A 28 4.34 -3.67 24.49
CA ARG A 28 4.21 -4.39 23.22
C ARG A 28 3.48 -3.55 22.17
N LEU A 29 2.40 -2.86 22.53
CA LEU A 29 1.67 -1.95 21.63
C LEU A 29 2.56 -0.75 21.19
N HIS A 30 3.33 -0.17 22.11
CA HIS A 30 4.25 0.93 21.80
C HIS A 30 5.43 0.49 20.92
N ASN A 31 6.01 -0.69 21.18
CA ASN A 31 7.12 -1.24 20.39
C ASN A 31 6.69 -1.72 18.99
N MET A 32 5.43 -2.11 18.81
CA MET A 32 4.86 -2.42 17.48
C MET A 32 4.68 -1.17 16.60
N GLN A 33 4.77 0.04 17.17
CA GLN A 33 4.48 1.29 16.48
C GLN A 33 5.74 1.97 15.89
N GLN A 34 6.95 1.61 16.34
CA GLN A 34 8.17 2.39 16.09
C GLN A 34 8.98 1.96 14.86
N ALA A 35 8.94 0.69 14.43
CA ALA A 35 9.73 0.20 13.29
C ALA A 35 9.08 0.44 11.91
N THR A 36 7.79 0.77 11.89
CA THR A 36 6.92 0.74 10.70
C THR A 36 6.75 2.08 9.99
N GLY A 37 7.01 3.19 10.69
CA GLY A 37 6.57 4.51 10.23
C GLY A 37 7.22 4.94 8.92
N LYS A 38 8.53 4.74 8.74
CA LYS A 38 9.28 5.38 7.67
C LYS A 38 8.84 4.94 6.26
N LEU A 39 8.77 3.63 6.01
CA LEU A 39 8.34 3.09 4.71
C LEU A 39 6.85 3.36 4.45
N PHE A 40 6.02 3.24 5.49
CA PHE A 40 4.60 3.60 5.41
C PHE A 40 4.41 5.04 4.90
N TYR A 41 5.05 6.01 5.56
CA TYR A 41 4.94 7.42 5.17
C TYR A 41 5.58 7.71 3.82
N LEU A 42 6.70 7.04 3.49
CA LEU A 42 7.35 7.19 2.18
C LEU A 42 6.42 6.75 1.05
N TYR A 43 5.84 5.55 1.12
CA TYR A 43 4.94 5.06 0.08
C TYR A 43 3.67 5.91 -0.02
N LEU A 44 3.13 6.36 1.12
CA LEU A 44 1.98 7.26 1.12
C LEU A 44 2.31 8.60 0.46
N ALA A 45 3.45 9.21 0.79
CA ALA A 45 3.89 10.48 0.21
C ALA A 45 4.14 10.36 -1.29
N LEU A 46 4.81 9.29 -1.74
CA LEU A 46 5.05 9.01 -3.16
C LEU A 46 3.74 8.79 -3.91
N GLY A 47 2.78 8.06 -3.32
CA GLY A 47 1.45 7.89 -3.89
C GLY A 47 0.73 9.22 -4.07
N VAL A 48 0.67 10.05 -3.02
CA VAL A 48 0.02 11.37 -3.09
C VAL A 48 0.70 12.27 -4.12
N MET A 49 2.03 12.25 -4.18
CA MET A 49 2.78 13.02 -5.16
C MET A 49 2.49 12.58 -6.59
N ALA A 50 2.45 11.26 -6.84
CA ALA A 50 2.06 10.70 -8.12
C ALA A 50 0.63 11.10 -8.49
N LEU A 51 -0.32 11.03 -7.55
CA LEU A 51 -1.69 11.48 -7.72
C LEU A 51 -1.74 12.96 -8.14
N VAL A 52 -1.05 13.84 -7.44
CA VAL A 52 -1.06 15.27 -7.78
C VAL A 52 -0.48 15.50 -9.18
N LEU A 53 0.66 14.87 -9.49
CA LEU A 53 1.34 15.05 -10.77
C LEU A 53 0.57 14.45 -11.96
N THR A 54 -0.23 13.39 -11.77
CA THR A 54 -1.02 12.83 -12.87
C THR A 54 -2.43 13.42 -13.00
N TRP A 55 -3.06 13.85 -11.90
CA TRP A 55 -4.45 14.35 -11.95
C TRP A 55 -4.58 15.71 -12.61
N VAL A 56 -3.54 16.53 -12.55
CA VAL A 56 -3.52 17.83 -13.25
C VAL A 56 -3.78 17.69 -14.75
N HIS A 57 -3.40 16.56 -15.35
CA HIS A 57 -3.61 16.29 -16.78
C HIS A 57 -4.99 15.71 -17.10
N LEU A 58 -5.70 15.15 -16.11
CA LEU A 58 -7.02 14.56 -16.32
C LEU A 58 -8.12 15.62 -16.43
N GLY A 59 -7.82 16.88 -16.06
CA GLY A 59 -8.73 18.03 -16.16
C GLY A 59 -9.31 18.24 -17.55
N SER A 60 -8.57 17.92 -18.62
CA SER A 60 -9.03 18.06 -20.01
C SER A 60 -10.16 17.11 -20.40
N TYR A 61 -10.39 16.06 -19.61
CA TYR A 61 -11.43 15.06 -19.83
C TYR A 61 -12.64 15.25 -18.89
N MET A 62 -12.57 16.22 -17.96
CA MET A 62 -13.67 16.52 -17.02
C MET A 62 -14.83 17.21 -17.76
N GLY A 63 -16.07 16.79 -17.45
CA GLY A 63 -17.30 17.34 -18.05
C GLY A 63 -18.14 16.31 -18.82
N LYS A 64 -17.56 15.14 -19.12
CA LYS A 64 -18.25 13.92 -19.54
C LYS A 64 -18.16 12.96 -18.34
N GLY A 65 -19.21 12.19 -18.02
CA GLY A 65 -19.24 11.38 -16.80
C GLY A 65 -18.00 10.48 -16.64
N ILE A 66 -17.71 10.00 -15.41
CA ILE A 66 -16.47 9.26 -15.07
C ILE A 66 -16.16 8.13 -16.07
N VAL A 67 -17.19 7.40 -16.53
CA VAL A 67 -17.05 6.30 -17.49
C VAL A 67 -16.64 6.81 -18.88
N ASP A 68 -17.30 7.85 -19.39
CA ASP A 68 -17.01 8.40 -20.71
C ASP A 68 -15.63 9.07 -20.75
N ALA A 69 -15.25 9.78 -19.69
CA ALA A 69 -13.93 10.36 -19.53
C ALA A 69 -12.84 9.29 -19.59
N ASN A 70 -13.04 8.15 -18.90
CA ASN A 70 -12.10 7.03 -18.94
C ASN A 70 -11.99 6.43 -20.35
N ILE A 71 -13.11 6.22 -21.05
CA ILE A 71 -13.10 5.68 -22.42
C ILE A 71 -12.36 6.62 -23.38
N LEU A 72 -12.62 7.93 -23.30
CA LEU A 72 -11.96 8.95 -24.12
C LEU A 72 -10.45 9.00 -23.85
N PHE A 73 -10.05 9.00 -22.58
CA PHE A 73 -8.64 8.98 -22.20
C PHE A 73 -7.89 7.80 -22.84
N TRP A 74 -8.44 6.58 -22.76
CA TRP A 74 -7.80 5.41 -23.36
C TRP A 74 -7.81 5.44 -24.89
N LYS A 75 -8.85 6.00 -25.51
CA LYS A 75 -8.87 6.22 -26.96
C LYS A 75 -7.73 7.13 -27.40
N ASP A 76 -7.55 8.23 -26.69
CA ASP A 76 -6.50 9.19 -27.00
C ASP A 76 -5.10 8.65 -26.67
N ALA A 77 -4.95 7.90 -25.57
CA ALA A 77 -3.68 7.31 -25.16
C ALA A 77 -3.21 6.12 -26.02
N LEU A 78 -4.13 5.34 -26.60
CA LEU A 78 -3.78 4.12 -27.34
C LEU A 78 -3.91 4.28 -28.87
N PHE A 79 -4.93 4.99 -29.36
CA PHE A 79 -5.29 4.99 -30.78
C PHE A 79 -5.01 6.32 -31.48
N ASN A 80 -5.13 7.45 -30.78
CA ASN A 80 -4.82 8.78 -31.34
C ASN A 80 -3.43 9.29 -30.93
N ALA A 81 -2.65 8.47 -30.23
CA ALA A 81 -1.36 8.86 -29.66
C ALA A 81 -0.20 8.65 -30.63
N ASN A 82 0.93 9.33 -30.38
CA ASN A 82 2.18 9.01 -31.05
C ASN A 82 2.72 7.63 -30.60
N PRO A 83 3.63 6.99 -31.37
CA PRO A 83 4.14 5.66 -31.02
C PRO A 83 4.74 5.55 -29.61
N ALA A 84 5.37 6.63 -29.12
CA ALA A 84 5.94 6.67 -27.77
C ALA A 84 4.88 6.61 -26.66
N SER A 85 3.74 7.28 -26.86
CA SER A 85 2.62 7.29 -25.92
C SER A 85 1.92 5.93 -25.88
N THR A 86 1.70 5.31 -27.04
CA THR A 86 1.15 3.95 -27.13
C THR A 86 2.08 2.94 -26.43
N PHE A 87 3.40 3.06 -26.62
CA PHE A 87 4.38 2.24 -25.90
C PHE A 87 4.24 2.36 -24.38
N LEU A 88 4.23 3.59 -23.84
CA LEU A 88 4.09 3.83 -22.40
C LEU A 88 2.74 3.33 -21.86
N ALA A 89 1.66 3.47 -22.63
CA ALA A 89 0.33 3.00 -22.26
C ALA A 89 0.26 1.47 -22.18
N VAL A 90 0.89 0.75 -23.12
CA VAL A 90 0.95 -0.72 -23.06
C VAL A 90 1.87 -1.18 -21.92
N ASP A 91 3.03 -0.54 -21.75
CA ASP A 91 3.98 -0.86 -20.67
C ASP A 91 3.33 -0.74 -19.28
N ILE A 92 2.64 0.36 -19.01
CA ILE A 92 1.98 0.57 -17.72
C ILE A 92 0.82 -0.42 -17.47
N LEU A 93 0.12 -0.88 -18.52
CA LEU A 93 -0.95 -1.87 -18.39
C LEU A 93 -0.39 -3.24 -17.95
N PHE A 94 0.73 -3.67 -18.55
CA PHE A 94 1.39 -4.91 -18.14
C PHE A 94 2.01 -4.80 -16.74
N PHE A 95 2.64 -3.67 -16.42
CA PHE A 95 3.12 -3.38 -15.07
C PHE A 95 1.97 -3.45 -14.04
N ALA A 96 0.85 -2.81 -14.35
CA ALA A 96 -0.35 -2.84 -13.52
C ALA A 96 -0.90 -4.26 -13.36
N LEU A 97 -0.94 -5.07 -14.41
CA LEU A 97 -1.43 -6.46 -14.33
C LEU A 97 -0.58 -7.27 -13.35
N VAL A 98 0.74 -7.25 -13.50
CA VAL A 98 1.67 -7.95 -12.61
C VAL A 98 1.57 -7.41 -11.18
N GLY A 99 1.51 -6.09 -11.02
CA GLY A 99 1.32 -5.43 -9.73
C GLY A 99 0.03 -5.86 -9.04
N ASN A 100 -1.10 -5.91 -9.75
CA ASN A 100 -2.38 -6.36 -9.22
C ASN A 100 -2.37 -7.83 -8.80
N ILE A 101 -1.78 -8.72 -9.62
CA ILE A 101 -1.60 -10.13 -9.27
C ILE A 101 -0.79 -10.24 -7.97
N TRP A 102 0.32 -9.51 -7.87
CA TRP A 102 1.15 -9.49 -6.67
C TRP A 102 0.37 -8.96 -5.45
N MET A 103 -0.36 -7.85 -5.58
CA MET A 103 -1.18 -7.30 -4.50
C MET A 103 -2.20 -8.31 -3.99
N VAL A 104 -2.90 -9.00 -4.90
CA VAL A 104 -3.88 -10.03 -4.53
C VAL A 104 -3.19 -11.16 -3.76
N ILE A 105 -2.11 -11.73 -4.29
CA ILE A 105 -1.39 -12.83 -3.64
C ILE A 105 -0.87 -12.40 -2.26
N GLU A 106 -0.22 -11.24 -2.17
CA GLU A 106 0.36 -10.73 -0.93
C GLU A 106 -0.72 -10.42 0.11
N SER A 107 -1.86 -9.87 -0.33
CA SER A 107 -3.00 -9.64 0.56
C SER A 107 -3.52 -10.93 1.18
N ARG A 108 -3.51 -12.05 0.44
CA ARG A 108 -3.91 -13.36 0.98
C ARG A 108 -2.89 -13.89 1.97
N ARG A 109 -1.60 -13.73 1.69
CA ARG A 109 -0.51 -14.13 2.60
C ARG A 109 -0.58 -13.37 3.93
N LEU A 110 -0.89 -12.07 3.87
CA LEU A 110 -0.99 -11.19 5.05
C LEU A 110 -2.42 -11.10 5.63
N GLN A 111 -3.36 -11.89 5.12
CA GLN A 111 -4.77 -11.90 5.54
C GLN A 111 -5.47 -10.53 5.50
N MET A 112 -5.08 -9.67 4.55
CA MET A 112 -5.69 -8.37 4.30
C MET A 112 -7.05 -8.53 3.58
N LYS A 113 -8.10 -7.89 4.10
CA LYS A 113 -9.49 -8.10 3.61
C LYS A 113 -9.83 -7.33 2.33
N PHE A 114 -9.36 -6.09 2.18
CA PHE A 114 -9.88 -5.14 1.19
C PHE A 114 -8.98 -4.94 -0.04
N VAL A 115 -8.31 -6.00 -0.53
CA VAL A 115 -7.37 -5.85 -1.66
C VAL A 115 -8.01 -5.26 -2.92
N TRP A 116 -9.25 -5.65 -3.21
CA TRP A 116 -9.99 -5.17 -4.38
C TRP A 116 -10.30 -3.67 -4.36
N VAL A 117 -10.29 -3.03 -3.18
CA VAL A 117 -10.40 -1.58 -3.08
C VAL A 117 -9.15 -0.92 -3.68
N TYR A 118 -7.96 -1.43 -3.40
CA TYR A 118 -6.72 -0.91 -3.97
C TYR A 118 -6.63 -1.20 -5.48
N VAL A 119 -7.12 -2.35 -5.93
CA VAL A 119 -7.24 -2.68 -7.36
C VAL A 119 -8.18 -1.67 -8.04
N ALA A 120 -9.36 -1.43 -7.49
CA ALA A 120 -10.30 -0.45 -8.02
C ALA A 120 -9.72 0.96 -8.03
N ILE A 121 -9.04 1.38 -6.97
CA ILE A 121 -8.30 2.65 -6.95
C ILE A 121 -7.23 2.65 -8.05
N GLY A 122 -6.44 1.60 -8.20
CA GLY A 122 -5.43 1.50 -9.26
C GLY A 122 -6.02 1.60 -10.67
N THR A 123 -7.21 1.04 -10.89
CA THR A 123 -7.88 1.01 -12.20
C THR A 123 -8.61 2.30 -12.53
N PHE A 124 -9.35 2.89 -11.59
CA PHE A 124 -10.21 4.05 -11.84
C PHE A 124 -9.58 5.38 -11.48
N ILE A 125 -8.71 5.36 -10.46
CA ILE A 125 -7.99 6.54 -10.02
C ILE A 125 -6.66 6.49 -10.78
N GLY A 126 -5.77 5.55 -10.45
CA GLY A 126 -4.50 5.40 -11.17
C GLY A 126 -3.55 4.47 -10.45
N ILE A 127 -2.86 3.62 -11.22
CA ILE A 127 -2.03 2.56 -10.63
C ILE A 127 -0.83 3.12 -9.85
N SER A 128 -0.30 4.27 -10.29
CA SER A 128 0.78 5.01 -9.62
C SER A 128 0.39 5.56 -8.25
N PHE A 129 -0.91 5.61 -7.89
CA PHE A 129 -1.39 5.92 -6.54
C PHE A 129 -1.88 4.68 -5.80
N GLY A 130 -2.69 3.84 -6.46
CA GLY A 130 -3.27 2.64 -5.84
C GLY A 130 -2.23 1.64 -5.35
N PHE A 131 -1.14 1.45 -6.11
CA PHE A 131 -0.08 0.53 -5.74
C PHE A 131 0.74 1.02 -4.53
N PRO A 132 1.28 2.26 -4.48
CA PRO A 132 1.94 2.77 -3.26
C PRO A 132 1.02 2.80 -2.03
N LEU A 133 -0.27 3.08 -2.20
CA LEU A 133 -1.24 3.03 -1.10
C LEU A 133 -1.36 1.61 -0.52
N PHE A 134 -1.41 0.59 -1.39
CA PHE A 134 -1.35 -0.81 -0.95
C PHE A 134 -0.03 -1.12 -0.22
N LEU A 135 1.11 -0.67 -0.74
CA LEU A 135 2.42 -0.87 -0.09
C LEU A 135 2.47 -0.25 1.31
N ALA A 136 1.94 0.96 1.50
CA ALA A 136 1.87 1.58 2.82
C ALA A 136 1.06 0.69 3.78
N MET A 137 -0.13 0.25 3.39
CA MET A 137 -0.97 -0.60 4.23
C MET A 137 -0.36 -1.98 4.48
N ARG A 138 0.40 -2.51 3.52
CA ARG A 138 1.19 -3.73 3.67
C ARG A 138 2.24 -3.58 4.78
N GLU A 139 3.02 -2.49 4.80
CA GLU A 139 4.01 -2.24 5.85
C GLU A 139 3.37 -2.20 7.24
N LYS A 140 2.18 -1.58 7.35
CA LYS A 140 1.40 -1.58 8.60
C LYS A 140 1.05 -3.00 9.08
N HIS A 141 0.65 -3.89 8.17
CA HIS A 141 0.33 -5.28 8.51
C HIS A 141 1.58 -6.08 8.86
N LEU A 142 2.68 -5.90 8.13
CA LEU A 142 3.95 -6.57 8.39
C LEU A 142 4.50 -6.27 9.79
N ALA A 143 4.47 -5.01 10.20
CA ALA A 143 4.89 -4.66 11.55
C ALA A 143 3.98 -5.23 12.64
N ALA A 144 2.68 -5.33 12.39
CA ALA A 144 1.76 -5.97 13.33
C ALA A 144 2.03 -7.47 13.50
N ILE A 145 2.63 -8.12 12.49
CA ILE A 145 3.00 -9.54 12.50
C ILE A 145 4.43 -9.75 13.05
N SER A 146 5.09 -8.68 13.53
CA SER A 146 6.45 -8.69 14.13
C SER A 146 7.60 -8.99 13.15
N SER A 147 7.51 -8.54 11.90
CA SER A 147 8.66 -8.60 10.98
C SER A 147 9.72 -7.54 11.35
N ASN A 148 10.68 -7.88 12.21
CA ASN A 148 11.91 -7.10 12.39
C ASN A 148 12.88 -7.40 11.23
N THR A 149 12.52 -7.01 10.01
CA THR A 149 13.45 -7.08 8.88
C THR A 149 14.30 -5.82 8.89
N ASN A 150 15.46 -5.86 9.55
CA ASN A 150 16.44 -4.79 9.47
C ASN A 150 17.15 -4.88 8.11
N VAL A 151 16.65 -4.13 7.12
CA VAL A 151 17.31 -4.01 5.82
C VAL A 151 18.25 -2.80 5.89
N ALA A 152 19.55 -3.07 5.98
CA ALA A 152 20.57 -2.03 5.90
C ALA A 152 20.79 -1.65 4.43
N LEU A 153 20.33 -0.45 4.04
CA LEU A 153 20.66 0.12 2.74
C LEU A 153 22.10 0.61 2.73
N LYS A 154 22.82 0.35 1.65
CA LYS A 154 24.15 0.94 1.45
C LYS A 154 23.99 2.36 0.93
N THR A 155 25.04 3.17 1.11
CA THR A 155 25.02 4.58 0.68
C THR A 155 24.70 4.74 -0.80
N TYR A 156 25.19 3.84 -1.66
CA TYR A 156 24.89 3.91 -3.09
C TYR A 156 23.42 3.59 -3.42
N ASP A 157 22.76 2.74 -2.63
CA ASP A 157 21.32 2.48 -2.79
C ASP A 157 20.52 3.76 -2.49
N VAL A 158 20.89 4.45 -1.40
CA VAL A 158 20.25 5.70 -1.00
C VAL A 158 20.47 6.79 -2.05
N LEU A 159 21.71 6.97 -2.51
CA LEU A 159 22.03 7.97 -3.54
C LEU A 159 21.30 7.68 -4.85
N GLY A 160 21.27 6.41 -5.27
CA GLY A 160 20.56 5.99 -6.48
C GLY A 160 19.05 6.27 -6.39
N LEU A 161 18.43 5.93 -5.26
CA LEU A 161 16.99 6.18 -5.04
C LEU A 161 16.66 7.67 -4.96
N LEU A 162 17.50 8.48 -4.32
CA LEU A 162 17.32 9.93 -4.26
C LEU A 162 17.47 10.58 -5.64
N ALA A 163 18.47 10.17 -6.41
CA ALA A 163 18.68 10.65 -7.77
C ALA A 163 17.48 10.28 -8.67
N LEU A 164 17.04 9.02 -8.62
CA LEU A 164 15.87 8.55 -9.36
C LEU A 164 14.62 9.36 -8.98
N GLY A 165 14.35 9.50 -7.67
CA GLY A 165 13.20 10.25 -7.18
C GLY A 165 13.24 11.71 -7.60
N ALA A 166 14.40 12.37 -7.51
CA ALA A 166 14.57 13.75 -7.94
C ALA A 166 14.31 13.92 -9.44
N VAL A 167 14.83 13.01 -10.27
CA VAL A 167 14.57 13.00 -11.72
C VAL A 167 13.09 12.80 -12.01
N THR A 168 12.43 11.86 -11.33
CA THR A 168 10.99 11.61 -11.51
C THR A 168 10.15 12.85 -11.18
N VAL A 169 10.41 13.49 -10.04
CA VAL A 169 9.69 14.70 -9.63
C VAL A 169 9.97 15.88 -10.55
N ALA A 170 11.24 16.12 -10.88
CA ALA A 170 11.64 17.19 -11.78
C ALA A 170 10.99 17.03 -13.16
N THR A 171 10.96 15.81 -13.69
CA THR A 171 10.30 15.52 -14.98
C THR A 171 8.80 15.75 -14.90
N GLY A 172 8.13 15.29 -13.83
CA GLY A 172 6.70 15.52 -13.65
C GLY A 172 6.35 17.00 -13.53
N VAL A 173 7.12 17.77 -12.76
CA VAL A 173 6.93 19.23 -12.63
C VAL A 173 7.20 19.93 -13.96
N TRP A 174 8.26 19.55 -14.67
CA TRP A 174 8.57 20.13 -15.99
C TRP A 174 7.44 19.88 -17.00
N LEU A 175 6.86 18.68 -17.01
CA LEU A 175 5.70 18.35 -17.86
C LEU A 175 4.45 19.13 -17.48
N TYR A 176 4.29 19.52 -16.21
CA TYR A 176 3.18 20.36 -15.76
C TYR A 176 3.33 21.83 -16.19
N LEU A 177 4.56 22.34 -16.21
CA LEU A 177 4.85 23.75 -16.53
C LEU A 177 4.87 24.06 -18.04
N LYS A 178 4.83 23.03 -18.88
CA LYS A 178 4.87 23.14 -20.35
C LYS A 178 3.47 23.13 -20.94
#